data_AF-A0A1L7WQB4-F1
#
_entry.id   AF-A0A1L7WQB4-F1
#
_cell.length_a   1.000
_cell.length_b   1.000
_cell.length_c   1.000
_cell.angle_alpha   90.00
_cell.angle_beta   90.00
_cell.angle_gamma   90.00
#
_symmetry.space_group_name_H-M   'P 1'
#
loop_
_entity.id
_entity.type
_entity.pdbx_description
1 polymer ?
#
loop_
_entity_poly.entity_id
_entity_poly.type
_entity_poly.pdbx_seq_one_letter_code
_entity_poly.pdbx_strand_id
1 'polypeptide(L)'
;MTAGAENLKCFTQTHVLGAQVSVYFCGICGTCLYKQLHTQPFDQCFVVQSGTLDEVDGKLGADLEPPDGEGYPELRAAWLPAVEGLPDVQKMQYPEYMDKIGQVPRRA
;
A
#
# COMPACT_ATOMS: atom_id res chain seq x y z
N MET A 1 -3.48 -14.04 -17.25
CA MET A 1 -4.75 -14.32 -16.54
C MET A 1 -4.42 -14.46 -15.06
N THR A 2 -5.21 -13.88 -14.16
CA THR A 2 -5.08 -14.08 -12.70
C THR A 2 -5.81 -15.36 -12.27
N ALA A 3 -5.40 -15.96 -11.14
CA ALA A 3 -5.94 -17.22 -10.62
C ALA A 3 -5.98 -17.24 -9.08
N GLY A 4 -6.67 -18.21 -8.48
CA GLY A 4 -6.68 -18.44 -7.02
C GLY A 4 -7.77 -17.69 -6.25
N ALA A 5 -8.77 -17.14 -6.93
CA ALA A 5 -9.87 -16.39 -6.32
C ALA A 5 -10.70 -17.23 -5.32
N GLU A 6 -10.80 -18.54 -5.56
CA GLU A 6 -11.47 -19.50 -4.68
C GLU A 6 -10.83 -19.61 -3.28
N ASN A 7 -9.55 -19.24 -3.17
CA ASN A 7 -8.81 -19.24 -1.92
C ASN A 7 -8.75 -17.85 -1.26
N LEU A 8 -9.35 -16.81 -1.86
CA LEU A 8 -9.31 -15.46 -1.32
C LEU A 8 -10.14 -15.34 -0.03
N LYS A 9 -9.54 -14.80 1.02
CA LYS A 9 -10.20 -14.43 2.28
C LYS A 9 -10.09 -12.94 2.52
N CYS A 10 -11.00 -12.40 3.31
CA CYS A 10 -11.05 -10.98 3.65
C CYS A 10 -11.30 -10.81 5.14
N PHE A 11 -10.60 -9.84 5.75
CA PHE A 11 -10.85 -9.35 7.09
C PHE A 11 -10.88 -7.83 7.08
N THR A 12 -11.87 -7.23 7.76
CA THR A 12 -12.04 -5.79 7.82
C THR A 12 -11.80 -5.30 9.24
N GLN A 13 -11.02 -4.23 9.37
CA GLN A 13 -10.70 -3.59 10.64
C GLN A 13 -10.69 -2.06 10.48
N THR A 14 -10.68 -1.35 11.61
CA THR A 14 -10.50 0.10 11.60
C THR A 14 -9.01 0.44 11.40
N HIS A 15 -8.74 1.31 10.42
CA HIS A 15 -7.42 1.85 10.11
C HIS A 15 -7.06 2.99 11.09
N VAL A 16 -5.78 3.34 11.20
CA VAL A 16 -5.32 4.50 12.01
C VAL A 16 -5.98 5.83 11.58
N LEU A 17 -6.44 5.91 10.34
CA LEU A 17 -7.21 7.07 9.83
C LEU A 17 -8.67 7.10 10.29
N GLY A 18 -9.13 6.14 11.10
CA GLY A 18 -10.53 6.00 11.52
C GLY A 18 -11.46 5.41 10.44
N ALA A 19 -10.98 5.24 9.21
CA ALA A 19 -11.71 4.57 8.13
C ALA A 19 -11.61 3.03 8.22
N GLN A 20 -12.55 2.33 7.62
CA GLN A 20 -12.47 0.86 7.51
C GLN A 20 -11.44 0.48 6.44
N VAL A 21 -10.60 -0.51 6.74
CA VAL A 21 -9.68 -1.13 5.78
C VAL A 21 -9.99 -2.62 5.67
N SER A 22 -10.18 -3.12 4.45
CA SER A 22 -10.26 -4.55 4.17
C SER A 22 -8.90 -5.06 3.72
N VAL A 23 -8.46 -6.17 4.32
CA VAL A 23 -7.24 -6.89 3.97
C VAL A 23 -7.65 -8.18 3.27
N TYR A 24 -7.21 -8.34 2.02
CA TYR A 24 -7.47 -9.52 1.20
C TYR A 24 -6.21 -10.39 1.13
N PHE A 25 -6.35 -11.66 1.49
CA PHE A 25 -5.22 -12.56 1.65
C PHE A 25 -5.55 -13.98 1.18
N CYS A 26 -4.52 -14.75 0.85
CA CYS A 26 -4.65 -16.15 0.47
C CYS A 26 -5.01 -17.00 1.70
N GLY A 27 -6.12 -17.73 1.63
CA GLY A 27 -6.60 -18.62 2.68
C GLY A 27 -5.76 -19.89 2.89
N ILE A 28 -4.79 -20.17 2.00
CA ILE A 28 -3.88 -21.31 2.11
C ILE A 28 -2.57 -20.89 2.79
N CYS A 29 -1.88 -19.88 2.25
CA CYS A 29 -0.54 -19.48 2.72
C CYS A 29 -0.54 -18.22 3.60
N GLY A 30 -1.68 -17.54 3.74
CA GLY A 30 -1.80 -16.32 4.56
C GLY A 30 -1.23 -15.05 3.93
N THR A 31 -0.65 -15.12 2.73
CA THR A 31 -0.06 -13.96 2.06
C THR A 31 -1.10 -12.86 1.82
N CYS A 32 -0.79 -11.64 2.29
CA CYS A 32 -1.57 -10.44 1.99
C CYS A 32 -1.40 -10.09 0.51
N LEU A 33 -2.50 -10.11 -0.25
CA LEU A 33 -2.49 -9.82 -1.69
C LEU A 33 -2.72 -8.33 -1.94
N TYR A 34 -3.77 -7.76 -1.33
CA TYR A 34 -4.03 -6.33 -1.41
C TYR A 34 -4.89 -5.85 -0.23
N LYS A 35 -4.94 -4.53 -0.05
CA LYS A 35 -5.83 -3.87 0.90
C LYS A 35 -6.64 -2.80 0.19
N GLN A 36 -7.83 -2.52 0.70
CA GLN A 36 -8.69 -1.44 0.23
C GLN A 36 -9.11 -0.59 1.42
N LEU A 37 -8.87 0.72 1.32
CA LEU A 37 -9.29 1.69 2.32
C LEU A 37 -10.64 2.26 1.91
N HIS A 38 -11.66 2.08 2.73
CA HIS A 38 -13.04 2.46 2.44
C HIS A 38 -13.29 3.92 2.82
N THR A 39 -12.53 4.83 2.22
CA THR A 39 -12.72 6.27 2.38
C THR A 39 -12.33 6.98 1.09
N GLN A 40 -13.12 7.98 0.72
CA GLN A 40 -12.73 8.90 -0.35
C GLN A 40 -11.45 9.66 0.05
N PRO A 41 -10.54 9.95 -0.91
CA PRO A 41 -10.60 9.60 -2.35
C PRO A 41 -9.97 8.24 -2.69
N PHE A 42 -9.67 7.40 -1.70
CA PHE A 42 -8.92 6.16 -1.85
C PHE A 42 -9.77 4.91 -2.05
N ASP A 43 -11.09 5.04 -2.11
CA ASP A 43 -12.01 3.90 -2.19
C ASP A 43 -11.91 3.12 -3.51
N GLN A 44 -11.30 3.73 -4.53
CA GLN A 44 -10.93 3.09 -5.80
C GLN A 44 -9.44 2.67 -5.87
N CYS A 45 -8.69 2.84 -4.78
CA CYS A 45 -7.28 2.47 -4.73
C CYS A 45 -7.08 1.10 -4.06
N PHE A 46 -6.08 0.36 -4.57
CA PHE A 46 -5.62 -0.89 -3.98
C PHE A 46 -4.20 -0.72 -3.48
N VAL A 47 -3.96 -1.13 -2.24
CA VAL A 47 -2.62 -1.15 -1.64
C VAL A 47 -2.05 -2.55 -1.82
N VAL A 48 -0.99 -2.67 -2.60
CA VAL A 48 -0.27 -3.93 -2.86
C VAL A 48 1.09 -3.91 -2.19
N GLN A 49 1.57 -5.08 -1.74
CA GLN A 49 2.93 -5.21 -1.24
C GLN A 49 3.87 -5.39 -2.44
N SER A 50 4.64 -4.36 -2.78
CA SER A 50 5.50 -4.39 -3.97
C SER A 50 6.54 -5.53 -3.96
N GLY A 51 6.95 -5.98 -2.77
CA GLY A 51 7.85 -7.14 -2.61
C GLY A 51 7.24 -8.50 -2.94
N THR A 52 5.93 -8.59 -3.19
CA THR A 52 5.26 -9.83 -3.64
C THR A 52 5.00 -9.85 -5.15
N LEU A 53 5.49 -8.85 -5.88
CA LEU A 53 5.36 -8.78 -7.34
C LEU A 53 6.58 -9.42 -8.00
N ASP A 54 6.34 -10.08 -9.13
CA ASP A 54 7.41 -10.66 -9.94
C ASP A 54 8.36 -9.59 -10.47
N GLU A 55 9.58 -10.00 -10.79
CA GLU A 55 10.58 -9.11 -11.36
C GLU A 55 10.19 -8.63 -12.77
N VAL A 56 10.56 -7.39 -13.08
CA VAL A 56 10.57 -6.85 -14.44
C VAL A 56 11.99 -6.37 -14.72
N ASP A 57 12.59 -6.86 -15.80
CA ASP A 57 13.97 -6.54 -16.19
C ASP A 57 15.01 -6.73 -15.06
N GLY A 58 14.82 -7.79 -14.25
CA GLY A 58 15.72 -8.15 -13.14
C GLY A 58 15.61 -7.24 -11.91
N LYS A 59 14.53 -6.46 -11.79
CA LYS A 59 14.23 -5.61 -10.63
C LYS A 59 12.90 -6.02 -10.01
N LEU A 60 12.85 -6.09 -8.68
CA LEU A 60 11.63 -6.39 -7.93
C LEU A 60 10.81 -5.12 -7.72
N GLY A 61 9.51 -5.25 -7.45
CA GLY A 61 8.55 -4.14 -7.45
C GLY A 61 9.05 -2.83 -6.82
N ALA A 62 9.63 -2.87 -5.60
CA ALA A 62 10.13 -1.68 -4.92
C ALA A 62 11.41 -1.07 -5.53
N ASP A 63 12.19 -1.85 -6.28
CA ASP A 63 13.37 -1.37 -7.01
C ASP A 63 12.98 -0.71 -8.35
N LEU A 64 11.78 -1.04 -8.86
CA LEU A 64 11.18 -0.40 -10.03
C LEU A 64 10.46 0.89 -9.65
N GLU A 65 9.66 0.84 -8.59
CA GLU A 65 8.91 1.98 -8.07
C GLU A 65 9.27 2.20 -6.59
N PRO A 66 10.34 2.96 -6.31
CA PRO A 66 10.76 3.22 -4.94
C PRO A 66 9.71 4.06 -4.20
N PRO A 67 9.54 3.84 -2.88
CA PRO A 67 8.62 4.64 -2.09
C PRO A 67 9.01 6.11 -2.09
N ASP A 68 8.01 6.96 -2.16
CA ASP A 68 8.13 8.42 -2.24
C ASP A 68 8.07 9.12 -0.87
N GLY A 69 7.86 8.34 0.20
CA GLY A 69 7.72 8.81 1.56
C GLY A 69 7.31 7.70 2.53
N GLU A 70 7.47 7.96 3.82
CA GLU A 70 7.08 7.04 4.91
C GLU A 70 5.71 7.43 5.49
N GLY A 71 4.80 6.44 5.58
CA GLY A 71 3.53 6.59 6.28
C GLY A 71 3.61 6.12 7.73
N TYR A 72 3.07 6.92 8.65
CA TYR A 72 2.99 6.64 10.10
C TYR A 72 4.32 6.23 10.74
N PRO A 73 5.42 6.99 10.55
CA PRO A 73 6.73 6.64 11.12
C PRO A 73 6.72 6.55 12.65
N GLU A 74 5.78 7.19 13.33
CA GLU A 74 5.55 7.09 14.78
C GLU A 74 5.01 5.73 15.22
N LEU A 75 4.36 4.98 14.33
CA LEU A 75 3.86 3.62 14.58
C LEU A 75 4.86 2.54 14.13
N ARG A 76 6.03 2.93 13.65
CA ARG A 76 7.09 2.01 13.22
C ARG A 76 7.59 1.19 14.39
N ALA A 77 7.88 -0.09 14.14
CA ALA A 77 8.53 -0.94 15.12
C ALA A 77 9.91 -0.38 15.50
N ALA A 78 10.24 -0.35 16.79
CA ALA A 78 11.44 0.33 17.29
C ALA A 78 12.77 -0.23 16.74
N TRP A 79 12.78 -1.46 16.24
CA TRP A 79 13.94 -2.09 15.63
C TRP A 79 14.12 -1.76 14.15
N LEU A 80 13.09 -1.22 13.49
CA LEU A 80 13.13 -0.87 12.08
C LEU A 80 13.58 0.61 11.95
N PRO A 81 14.73 0.89 11.32
CA PRO A 81 15.19 2.26 11.11
C PRO A 81 14.30 2.98 10.09
N ALA A 82 14.42 4.31 10.06
CA ALA A 82 13.86 5.10 8.96
C ALA A 82 14.60 4.83 7.65
N VAL A 83 13.85 4.86 6.56
CA VAL A 83 14.42 4.87 5.21
C VAL A 83 15.02 6.25 4.98
N GLU A 84 16.32 6.28 4.71
CA GLU A 84 17.06 7.53 4.49
C GLU A 84 16.49 8.30 3.30
N GLY A 85 16.33 9.61 3.46
CA GLY A 85 15.88 10.50 2.39
C GLY A 85 14.38 10.51 2.13
N LEU A 86 13.58 9.65 2.78
CA LEU A 86 12.13 9.65 2.59
C LEU A 86 11.43 10.64 3.54
N PRO A 87 10.56 11.53 3.02
CA PRO A 87 9.79 12.42 3.85
C PRO A 87 8.66 11.67 4.58
N ASP A 88 8.28 12.16 5.76
CA ASP A 88 7.08 11.73 6.47
C ASP A 88 5.83 12.28 5.75
N VAL A 89 5.04 11.40 5.14
CA VAL A 89 3.87 11.81 4.36
C VAL A 89 2.71 12.28 5.24
N GLN A 90 2.71 11.99 6.54
CA GLN A 90 1.70 12.52 7.47
C GLN A 90 1.94 14.00 7.81
N LYS A 91 3.18 14.48 7.60
CA LYS A 91 3.53 15.90 7.76
C LYS A 91 3.34 16.71 6.48
N MET A 92 3.05 16.07 5.35
CA MET A 92 2.64 16.76 4.13
C MET A 92 1.22 17.27 4.28
N GLN A 93 0.94 18.50 3.82
CA GLN A 93 -0.43 19.01 3.82
C GLN A 93 -1.30 18.17 2.86
N TYR A 94 -2.50 17.78 3.31
CA TYR A 94 -3.42 16.91 2.56
C TYR A 94 -3.67 17.37 1.10
N PRO A 95 -3.80 18.67 0.77
CA PRO A 95 -3.87 19.13 -0.62
C PRO A 95 -2.62 18.81 -1.46
N GLU A 96 -1.42 18.98 -0.91
CA GLU A 96 -0.15 18.71 -1.60
C GLU A 96 0.03 17.20 -1.87
N TYR A 97 -0.41 16.36 -0.91
CA TYR A 97 -0.44 14.91 -1.09
C TYR A 97 -1.47 14.48 -2.16
N MET A 98 -2.66 15.11 -2.17
CA MET A 98 -3.70 14.80 -3.14
C MET A 98 -3.33 15.22 -4.57
N ASP A 99 -2.67 16.36 -4.73
CA ASP A 99 -2.11 16.78 -6.02
C ASP A 99 -1.02 15.82 -6.48
N LYS A 100 -0.17 15.33 -5.56
CA LYS A 100 0.87 14.34 -5.89
C LYS A 100 0.28 13.01 -6.36
N ILE A 101 -0.71 12.44 -5.66
CA ILE A 101 -1.34 11.17 -6.10
C ILE A 101 -2.24 11.36 -7.34
N GLY A 102 -2.84 12.53 -7.52
CA GLY A 102 -3.68 12.85 -8.67
C GLY A 102 -2.90 12.96 -9.98
N GLN A 103 -1.59 13.19 -9.89
CA GLN A 103 -0.65 13.26 -11.03
C GLN A 103 -0.04 11.89 -11.38
N VAL A 104 -0.17 10.87 -10.53
CA VAL A 104 0.29 9.51 -10.86
C VAL A 104 -0.60 8.98 -11.99
N PRO A 105 -0.04 8.65 -13.18
CA PRO A 105 -0.85 8.19 -14.29
C PRO A 105 -1.55 6.90 -13.89
N ARG A 106 -2.88 6.94 -13.83
CA ARG A 106 -3.72 5.74 -13.69
C ARG A 106 -3.60 4.95 -14.99
N ARG A 107 -2.61 4.06 -15.08
CA ARG A 107 -2.54 3.11 -16.19
C ARG A 107 -3.75 2.18 -16.07
N ALA A 108 -4.57 2.21 -17.11
CA ALA A 108 -5.75 1.36 -17.28
C ALA A 108 -5.36 -0.12 -17.46
#